data_AF-A0AAI9G3K5-F1
#
_entry.id   AF-A0AAI9G3K5-F1
#
_cell.length_a   1.000
_cell.length_b   1.000
_cell.length_c   1.000
_cell.angle_alpha   90.00
_cell.angle_beta   90.00
_cell.angle_gamma   90.00
#
_symmetry.space_group_name_H-M   'P 1'
#
loop_
_entity.id
_entity.type
_entity.pdbx_description
1 polymer ?
#
loop_
_entity_poly.entity_id
_entity_poly.type
_entity_poly.pdbx_seq_one_letter_code
_entity_poly.pdbx_strand_id
1 'polypeptide(L)' 'MAKKLLSLHVKGKHKSWSFEFMGDPKHIPDWEADGLEVWEVCNVVPAWIADLGLTRPWVFLQDVFNFKNPWSRNG' A
#
# COMPACT_ATOMS: atom_id res chain seq x y z
N MET A 1 0.70 -15.34 -5.21
CA MET A 1 0.19 -14.24 -6.05
C MET A 1 1.32 -13.24 -6.28
N ALA A 2 1.12 -12.17 -7.07
CA ALA A 2 2.15 -11.13 -7.22
C ALA A 2 2.31 -10.37 -5.89
N LYS A 3 3.55 -10.20 -5.42
CA LYS A 3 3.86 -9.43 -4.19
C LYS A 3 3.34 -7.99 -4.34
N LYS A 4 2.70 -7.47 -3.29
CA LYS A 4 2.23 -6.08 -3.20
C LYS A 4 2.96 -5.34 -2.08
N LEU A 5 3.07 -4.03 -2.21
CA LEU A 5 3.54 -3.18 -1.13
C LEU A 5 2.42 -3.04 -0.10
N LEU A 6 2.67 -3.54 1.10
CA LEU A 6 1.74 -3.51 2.23
C LEU A 6 2.35 -2.65 3.34
N SER A 7 1.50 -1.88 4.00
CA SER A 7 1.83 -1.18 5.23
C SER A 7 1.24 -1.96 6.39
N LEU A 8 2.10 -2.54 7.22
CA LEU A 8 1.70 -3.23 8.45
C LEU A 8 1.80 -2.27 9.62
N HIS A 9 0.76 -2.24 10.45
CA HIS A 9 0.75 -1.54 11.71
C HIS A 9 0.65 -2.52 12.86
N VAL A 10 1.68 -2.47 13.69
CA VAL A 10 1.82 -3.33 14.86
C VAL A 10 1.73 -2.46 16.09
N LYS A 11 0.70 -2.72 16.90
CA LYS A 11 0.49 -2.03 18.17
C LYS A 11 1.00 -2.90 19.32
N GLY A 12 2.09 -2.46 19.94
CA GLY A 12 2.54 -3.00 21.21
C GLY A 12 1.81 -2.35 22.39
N LYS A 13 2.14 -2.79 23.61
CA LYS A 13 1.53 -2.27 24.85
C LYS A 13 1.78 -0.77 25.11
N HIS A 14 2.89 -0.23 24.60
CA HIS A 14 3.33 1.14 24.88
C HIS A 14 3.72 1.94 23.63
N LYS A 15 3.86 1.28 22.48
CA LYS A 15 4.35 1.89 21.25
C LYS A 15 3.66 1.22 20.07
N SER A 16 3.51 1.97 18.99
CA SER A 16 3.07 1.46 17.71
C SER A 16 4.19 1.63 16.68
N TRP A 17 4.26 0.69 15.75
CA TRP A 17 5.19 0.74 14.64
C TRP A 17 4.43 0.51 13.35
N SER A 18 4.77 1.31 12.34
CA SER A 18 4.29 1.14 10.97
C SER A 18 5.50 0.91 10.08
N PHE A 19 5.43 -0.11 9.22
CA PHE A 19 6.46 -0.36 8.23
C PHE A 19 5.88 -0.91 6.95
N GLU A 20 6.54 -0.55 5.85
CA GLU A 20 6.15 -0.96 4.51
C GLU A 20 7.00 -2.17 4.10
N PHE A 21 6.36 -3.20 3.54
CA PHE A 21 7.05 -4.40 3.07
C PHE A 21 6.33 -5.02 1.87
N MET A 22 7.07 -5.80 1.08
CA MET A 22 6.52 -6.53 -0.05
C MET A 22 5.97 -7.88 0.40
N GLY A 23 4.65 -7.97 0.62
CA GLY A 23 3.95 -9.16 1.11
C GLY A 23 3.04 -9.82 0.06
N ASP A 24 2.67 -11.08 0.28
CA ASP A 24 1.58 -11.74 -0.46
C ASP A 24 0.24 -11.43 0.24
N PRO A 25 -0.74 -10.82 -0.45
CA PRO A 25 -2.05 -10.48 0.13
C PRO A 25 -2.82 -11.68 0.70
N LYS A 26 -2.47 -12.92 0.31
CA LYS A 26 -3.11 -14.14 0.83
C LYS A 26 -3.02 -14.26 2.35
N HIS A 27 -1.99 -13.68 2.96
CA HIS A 27 -1.75 -13.77 4.41
C HIS A 27 -2.40 -12.63 5.21
N ILE A 28 -3.01 -11.65 4.54
CA ILE A 28 -3.69 -10.54 5.23
C ILE A 28 -4.77 -11.04 6.20
N PRO A 29 -5.65 -12.00 5.84
CA PRO A 29 -6.66 -12.51 6.75
C PRO A 29 -6.08 -13.17 8.00
N ASP A 30 -4.96 -13.87 7.86
CA ASP A 30 -4.27 -14.52 8.99
C ASP A 30 -3.70 -13.46 9.94
N TRP A 31 -3.13 -12.38 9.41
CA TRP A 31 -2.58 -11.27 10.20
C TRP A 31 -3.66 -10.45 10.90
N GLU A 32 -4.77 -10.18 10.21
CA GLU A 32 -5.94 -9.51 10.80
C GLU A 32 -6.57 -10.35 11.91
N ALA A 33 -6.62 -11.68 11.76
CA ALA A 33 -7.09 -12.60 12.80
C ALA A 33 -6.21 -12.57 14.06
N ASP A 34 -4.91 -12.36 13.91
CA ASP A 34 -3.96 -12.14 15.02
C ASP A 34 -4.05 -10.72 15.61
N GLY A 35 -4.89 -9.85 15.05
CA GLY A 35 -5.11 -8.48 15.51
C GLY A 35 -4.14 -7.45 14.95
N LEU A 36 -3.45 -7.77 13.85
CA LEU A 36 -2.61 -6.81 13.12
C LEU A 36 -3.45 -6.00 12.13
N GLU A 37 -3.20 -4.70 12.07
CA GLU A 37 -3.84 -3.83 11.08
C GLU A 37 -2.95 -3.77 9.84
N VAL A 38 -3.46 -4.23 8.70
CA VAL A 38 -2.71 -4.29 7.44
C VAL A 38 -3.43 -3.48 6.39
N TRP A 39 -2.71 -2.56 5.74
CA TRP A 39 -3.24 -1.76 4.64
C TRP A 39 -2.43 -1.99 3.37
N GLU A 40 -3.12 -2.11 2.23
CA GLU A 40 -2.44 -2.08 0.95
C GLU A 40 -2.01 -0.65 0.62
N VAL A 41 -0.73 -0.45 0.27
CA VAL A 41 -0.24 0.86 -0.15
C VAL A 41 -0.53 1.02 -1.64
N CYS A 42 -1.55 1.80 -1.97
CA CYS A 42 -1.94 2.07 -3.36
C CYS A 42 -0.97 3.05 -4.05
N ASN A 43 -0.61 4.12 -3.35
CA ASN A 43 0.13 5.25 -3.91
C ASN A 43 1.12 5.77 -2.87
N VAL A 44 2.34 6.08 -3.30
CA VAL A 44 3.38 6.69 -2.45
C VAL A 44 3.64 8.09 -2.98
N VAL A 45 3.36 9.10 -2.17
CA VAL A 45 3.53 10.51 -2.53
C VAL A 45 4.78 11.05 -1.82
N PRO A 46 5.83 11.44 -2.55
CA PRO A 46 6.96 12.15 -1.97
C PRO A 46 6.55 13.48 -1.32
N ALA A 47 7.18 13.84 -0.19
CA ALA A 47 6.86 15.06 0.54
C ALA A 47 6.95 16.33 -0.33
N TRP A 48 7.98 16.44 -1.19
CA TRP A 48 8.14 17.59 -2.09
C TRP A 48 6.97 17.74 -3.09
N ILE A 49 6.30 16.65 -3.46
CA ILE A 49 5.11 16.70 -4.34
C ILE A 49 3.90 17.22 -3.58
N ALA A 50 3.75 16.79 -2.32
CA ALA A 50 2.72 17.29 -1.44
C ALA A 50 2.92 18.78 -1.15
N ASP A 51 4.16 19.21 -0.88
CA ASP A 51 4.53 20.60 -0.60
C ASP A 51 4.29 21.53 -1.80
N LEU A 52 4.47 21.01 -3.03
CA LEU A 52 4.15 21.74 -4.27
C LEU A 52 2.66 21.74 -4.62
N GLY A 53 1.79 21.08 -3.83
CA GLY A 53 0.36 20.95 -4.10
C GLY A 53 0.03 20.05 -5.31
N LEU A 54 0.98 19.25 -5.76
CA LEU A 54 0.87 18.38 -6.94
C LEU A 54 0.37 16.97 -6.60
N THR A 55 -0.12 16.75 -5.38
CA THR A 55 -0.63 15.45 -4.92
C THR A 55 -1.67 14.87 -5.86
N ARG A 56 -2.65 15.66 -6.30
CA ARG A 56 -3.73 15.21 -7.19
C ARG A 56 -3.20 14.75 -8.57
N PRO A 57 -2.44 15.58 -9.30
CA PRO A 57 -1.79 15.14 -10.55
C PRO A 57 -0.89 13.92 -10.36
N TRP A 58 -0.13 13.87 -9.28
CA TRP A 58 0.78 12.76 -9.02
C TRP A 58 0.08 11.45 -8.74
N VAL A 59 -0.98 11.47 -7.91
CA VAL A 59 -1.82 10.29 -7.66
C VAL A 59 -2.48 9.85 -8.97
N PHE A 60 -2.99 10.77 -9.79
CA PHE A 60 -3.55 10.42 -11.09
C PHE A 60 -2.51 9.78 -12.03
N LEU A 61 -1.30 10.33 -12.10
CA LEU A 61 -0.22 9.74 -12.88
C LEU A 61 0.20 8.37 -12.34
N GLN A 62 0.24 8.20 -11.02
CA GLN A 62 0.47 6.90 -10.41
C GLN A 62 -0.67 5.94 -10.70
N ASP A 63 -1.93 6.34 -10.65
CA ASP A 63 -3.03 5.46 -11.01
C ASP A 63 -2.95 5.06 -12.49
N VAL A 64 -2.61 6.01 -13.38
CA VAL A 64 -2.40 5.78 -14.82
C VAL A 64 -1.18 4.89 -15.12
N PHE A 65 -0.08 5.06 -14.39
CA PHE A 65 1.19 4.37 -14.65
C PHE A 65 1.32 3.05 -13.88
N ASN A 66 0.75 2.99 -12.68
CA ASN A 66 0.63 1.83 -11.81
C ASN A 66 -0.64 1.02 -12.15
N PHE A 67 -1.32 1.34 -13.27
CA PHE A 67 -2.04 0.35 -14.08
C PHE A 67 -1.09 -0.80 -14.37
N LYS A 68 -1.05 -1.76 -13.44
CA LYS A 68 -0.89 -3.17 -13.70
C LYS A 68 -1.96 -3.55 -14.74
N ASN A 69 -1.66 -3.22 -15.99
CA ASN A 69 -2.35 -3.60 -17.21
C ASN A 69 -3.88 -3.30 -17.23
N PRO A 70 -4.34 -2.20 -17.86
CA PRO A 70 -5.76 -2.01 -18.16
C PRO A 70 -6.32 -3.13 -19.07
N TRP A 71 -5.44 -3.96 -19.63
CA TRP A 71 -5.69 -5.04 -20.58
C TRP A 71 -5.30 -6.43 -20.06
N SER A 72 -5.04 -6.61 -18.74
CA SER A 72 -4.88 -7.96 -18.19
C SER A 72 -6.25 -8.57 -18.03
N ARG A 73 -6.77 -9.01 -19.16
CA ARG A 73 -7.90 -9.90 -19.29
C ARG A 73 -7.73 -11.03 -18.28
N ASN A 74 -8.74 -11.21 -17.43
CA ASN A 74 -8.90 -12.40 -16.60
C ASN A 74 -8.52 -13.65 -17.41
N GLY A 75 -7.64 -14.46 -16.84
CA GLY A 75 -7.33 -15.81 -17.26
C GLY A 75 -7.03 -16.63 -16.02
#